data_AF-V9XPW6-F1
#
_entry.id   AF-V9XPW6-F1
#
_cell.length_a   1.000
_cell.length_b   1.000
_cell.length_c   1.000
_cell.angle_alpha   90.00
_cell.angle_beta   90.00
_cell.angle_gamma   90.00
#
_symmetry.space_group_name_H-M   'P 1'
#
loop_
_entity.id
_entity.type
_entity.pdbx_description
1 polymer ?
#
loop_
_entity_poly.entity_id
_entity_poly.type
_entity_poly.pdbx_seq_one_letter_code
_entity_poly.pdbx_strand_id
1 'polypeptide(L)'
;MTAPATALPTGFATEVDGAAALIVGGVHSFPRHPQRGALAQPFAGAQSSASEVGVIGVPLYALVAVDWATEVATIERDGRTRTVFTTGWLGAPRGVTWYLHPAVHDAERGLYLLDASERFAASASAVEIPAAVARAARSWGLGAVPERVRVHNFPL
;
A
#
# COMPACT_ATOMS: atom_id res chain seq x y z
N MET A 1 24.51 -1.87 -28.86
CA MET A 1 23.90 -1.53 -27.56
C MET A 1 22.45 -1.96 -27.61
N THR A 2 22.11 -3.09 -26.98
CA THR A 2 20.73 -3.52 -26.80
C THR A 2 20.15 -2.67 -25.68
N ALA A 3 19.09 -1.90 -25.96
CA ALA A 3 18.35 -1.23 -24.89
C ALA A 3 17.83 -2.30 -23.91
N PRO A 4 17.90 -2.09 -22.59
CA PRO A 4 17.26 -3.01 -21.66
C PRO A 4 15.78 -3.09 -22.04
N ALA A 5 15.26 -4.31 -22.20
CA ALA A 5 13.83 -4.51 -22.41
C ALA A 5 13.09 -3.83 -21.26
N THR A 6 12.23 -2.86 -21.56
CA THR A 6 11.39 -2.21 -20.55
C THR A 6 10.56 -3.27 -19.86
N ALA A 7 10.88 -3.58 -18.60
CA ALA A 7 10.10 -4.51 -17.81
C ALA A 7 8.69 -3.91 -17.62
N LEU A 8 7.68 -4.60 -18.15
CA LEU A 8 6.30 -4.20 -17.94
C LEU A 8 5.94 -4.42 -16.47
N PRO A 9 5.10 -3.54 -15.89
CA PRO A 9 4.65 -3.72 -14.52
C PRO A 9 3.85 -5.03 -14.41
N THR A 10 4.03 -5.71 -13.28
CA THR A 10 3.38 -6.97 -12.94
C THR A 10 2.59 -6.80 -11.65
N GLY A 11 1.36 -7.27 -11.63
CA GLY A 11 0.48 -7.17 -10.48
C GLY A 11 -0.71 -8.11 -10.60
N PHE A 12 -1.61 -8.03 -9.62
CA PHE A 12 -2.89 -8.71 -9.68
C PHE A 12 -3.94 -7.78 -10.31
N ALA A 13 -4.68 -8.28 -11.30
CA ALA A 13 -5.74 -7.51 -11.92
C ALA A 13 -6.86 -7.18 -10.94
N THR A 14 -7.40 -5.99 -11.10
CA THR A 14 -8.59 -5.50 -10.40
C THR A 14 -9.31 -4.48 -11.26
N GLU A 15 -10.48 -4.05 -10.83
CA GLU A 15 -11.19 -2.91 -11.40
C GLU A 15 -11.27 -1.79 -10.38
N VAL A 16 -10.93 -0.56 -10.77
CA VAL A 16 -11.08 0.66 -9.98
C VAL A 16 -11.89 1.64 -10.82
N ASP A 17 -13.01 2.15 -10.28
CA ASP A 17 -13.86 3.14 -10.95
C ASP A 17 -14.37 2.72 -12.35
N GLY A 18 -14.64 1.43 -12.56
CA GLY A 18 -15.08 0.91 -13.86
C GLY A 18 -13.94 0.65 -14.85
N ALA A 19 -12.68 0.87 -14.45
CA ALA A 19 -11.51 0.72 -15.30
C ALA A 19 -10.56 -0.36 -14.76
N ALA A 20 -9.96 -1.12 -15.69
CA ALA A 20 -8.94 -2.10 -15.35
C ALA A 20 -7.73 -1.44 -14.68
N ALA A 21 -7.22 -2.07 -13.63
CA ALA A 21 -6.08 -1.61 -12.84
C ALA A 21 -5.27 -2.79 -12.30
N LEU A 22 -4.06 -2.52 -11.81
CA LEU A 22 -3.19 -3.53 -11.21
C LEU A 22 -2.86 -3.19 -9.75
N ILE A 23 -2.92 -4.20 -8.88
CA ILE A 23 -2.35 -4.13 -7.53
C ILE A 23 -0.95 -4.74 -7.58
N VAL A 24 0.08 -3.89 -7.55
CA VAL A 24 1.48 -4.27 -7.84
C VAL A 24 2.28 -4.67 -6.60
N GLY A 25 1.83 -4.25 -5.43
CA GLY A 25 2.57 -4.47 -4.19
C GLY A 25 1.88 -3.86 -2.99
N GLY A 26 2.66 -3.72 -1.92
CA GLY A 26 2.13 -3.39 -0.62
C GLY A 26 3.04 -2.55 0.26
N VAL A 27 2.44 -1.73 1.12
CA VAL A 27 3.14 -0.89 2.10
C VAL A 27 2.52 -1.11 3.47
N HIS A 28 3.31 -1.57 4.42
CA HIS A 28 2.96 -1.53 5.83
C HIS A 28 3.57 -0.29 6.47
N SER A 29 2.78 0.46 7.24
CA SER A 29 3.24 1.62 7.98
C SER A 29 2.71 1.62 9.41
N PHE A 30 3.53 2.16 10.32
CA PHE A 30 3.24 2.26 11.74
C PHE A 30 3.94 3.51 12.31
N PRO A 31 3.28 4.30 13.19
CA PRO A 31 1.86 4.27 13.56
C PRO A 31 1.01 5.25 12.74
N ARG A 32 1.51 5.69 11.58
CA ARG A 32 0.91 6.75 10.76
C ARG A 32 0.90 6.32 9.30
N HIS A 33 0.24 7.10 8.44
CA HIS A 33 0.29 6.88 7.00
C HIS A 33 1.74 6.90 6.47
N PRO A 34 2.05 6.07 5.45
CA PRO A 34 3.35 6.12 4.80
C PRO A 34 3.57 7.49 4.14
N GLN A 35 4.84 7.87 4.01
CA GLN A 35 5.22 9.06 3.27
C GLN A 35 4.94 8.86 1.77
N ARG A 36 4.74 9.98 1.06
CA ARG A 36 4.67 9.98 -0.41
C ARG A 36 5.98 9.45 -0.98
N GLY A 37 5.91 8.63 -2.03
CA GLY A 37 7.10 7.98 -2.59
C GLY A 37 7.63 6.83 -1.74
N ALA A 38 6.90 6.35 -0.72
CA ALA A 38 7.32 5.15 0.01
C ALA A 38 7.41 3.95 -0.94
N LEU A 39 8.40 3.09 -0.70
CA LEU A 39 8.59 1.86 -1.46
C LEU A 39 7.44 0.89 -1.19
N ALA A 40 6.80 0.43 -2.26
CA ALA A 40 5.83 -0.65 -2.23
C ALA A 40 6.54 -1.97 -2.53
N GLN A 41 6.48 -2.89 -1.58
CA GLN A 41 7.05 -4.22 -1.74
C GLN A 41 6.21 -5.00 -2.77
N PRO A 42 6.81 -5.48 -3.87
CA PRO A 42 6.08 -6.28 -4.86
C PRO A 42 5.52 -7.56 -4.23
N PHE A 43 4.31 -7.95 -4.61
CA PHE A 43 3.78 -9.23 -4.15
C PHE A 43 4.45 -10.40 -4.88
N ALA A 44 4.92 -11.39 -4.11
CA ALA A 44 5.45 -12.62 -4.66
C ALA A 44 4.36 -13.33 -5.49
N GLY A 45 4.72 -13.81 -6.70
CA GLY A 45 3.79 -14.44 -7.63
C GLY A 45 3.05 -13.48 -8.57
N ALA A 46 3.22 -12.17 -8.44
CA ALA A 46 2.71 -11.19 -9.41
C ALA A 46 3.32 -11.38 -10.82
N GLN A 47 4.52 -11.99 -10.90
CA GLN A 47 5.17 -12.34 -12.18
C GLN A 47 4.57 -13.58 -12.85
N SER A 48 3.82 -14.42 -12.11
CA SER A 48 3.27 -15.69 -12.60
C SER A 48 1.84 -15.57 -13.14
N SER A 49 1.18 -14.41 -12.96
CA SER A 49 -0.03 -14.05 -13.72
C SER A 49 0.33 -13.56 -15.13
N ALA A 50 1.24 -14.27 -15.81
CA ALA A 50 1.74 -13.94 -17.15
C ALA A 50 0.65 -13.99 -18.25
N SER A 51 -0.59 -14.30 -17.90
CA SER A 51 -1.77 -14.16 -18.75
C SER A 51 -2.42 -12.77 -18.67
N GLU A 52 -1.99 -11.91 -17.73
CA GLU A 52 -2.50 -10.53 -17.48
C GLU A 52 -1.36 -9.51 -17.57
N VAL A 53 -0.46 -9.68 -18.55
CA VAL A 53 0.65 -8.75 -18.82
C VAL A 53 0.12 -7.37 -19.21
N GLY A 54 0.65 -6.35 -18.55
CA GLY A 54 0.19 -4.97 -18.58
C GLY A 54 0.02 -4.38 -19.98
N VAL A 55 -1.20 -3.91 -20.24
CA VAL A 55 -1.42 -2.87 -21.25
C VAL A 55 -0.67 -1.63 -20.78
N ILE A 56 0.13 -1.05 -21.67
CA ILE A 56 0.84 0.21 -21.40
C ILE A 56 -0.20 1.25 -20.96
N GLY A 57 0.01 1.86 -19.79
CA GLY A 57 -0.85 2.91 -19.26
C GLY A 57 -1.98 2.44 -18.33
N VAL A 58 -2.03 1.15 -17.94
CA VAL A 58 -2.97 0.70 -16.90
C VAL A 58 -2.61 1.34 -15.55
N PRO A 59 -3.59 1.92 -14.82
CA PRO A 59 -3.37 2.46 -13.48
C PRO A 59 -2.81 1.41 -12.51
N LEU A 60 -1.77 1.79 -11.78
CA LEU A 60 -1.13 0.93 -10.77
C LEU A 60 -1.51 1.39 -9.37
N TYR A 61 -1.75 0.44 -8.48
CA TYR A 61 -2.08 0.68 -7.09
C TYR A 61 -1.24 -0.21 -6.16
N ALA A 62 -0.95 0.30 -4.98
CA ALA A 62 -0.38 -0.47 -3.87
C ALA A 62 -1.40 -0.61 -2.74
N LEU A 63 -1.44 -1.78 -2.12
CA LEU A 63 -2.22 -2.01 -0.90
C LEU A 63 -1.47 -1.44 0.30
N VAL A 64 -2.07 -0.46 0.97
CA VAL A 64 -1.51 0.15 2.18
C VAL A 64 -2.21 -0.40 3.41
N ALA A 65 -1.43 -0.81 4.39
CA ALA A 65 -1.85 -1.17 5.73
C ALA A 65 -1.23 -0.18 6.72
N VAL A 66 -2.07 0.54 7.47
CA VAL A 66 -1.62 1.42 8.55
C VAL A 66 -2.03 0.81 9.87
N ASP A 67 -1.05 0.32 10.62
CA ASP A 67 -1.27 -0.16 11.99
C ASP A 67 -1.20 1.01 12.96
N TRP A 68 -2.30 1.27 13.67
CA TRP A 68 -2.46 2.46 14.50
C TRP A 68 -2.05 2.23 15.96
N ALA A 69 -1.19 3.11 16.44
CA ALA A 69 -0.88 3.25 17.86
C ALA A 69 -0.76 4.72 18.26
N THR A 70 -0.93 5.00 19.55
CA THR A 70 -0.70 6.33 20.12
C THR A 70 0.72 6.46 20.62
N GLU A 71 1.40 7.51 20.16
CA GLU A 71 2.72 7.88 20.62
C GLU A 71 2.63 8.57 21.99
N VAL A 72 3.30 8.04 23.00
CA VAL A 72 3.33 8.57 24.37
C VAL A 72 4.77 8.86 24.76
N ALA A 73 5.08 10.13 25.00
CA ALA A 73 6.33 10.54 25.60
C ALA A 73 6.27 10.28 27.12
N THR A 74 7.13 9.40 27.61
CA THR A 74 7.29 9.08 29.02
C THR A 74 8.59 9.68 29.52
N ILE A 75 8.54 10.41 30.63
CA ILE A 75 9.75 10.91 31.31
C ILE A 75 10.19 9.83 32.30
N GLU A 76 11.37 9.26 32.09
CA GLU A 76 11.98 8.27 32.96
C GLU A 76 12.53 8.94 34.24
N ARG A 77 12.83 8.12 35.26
CA ARG A 77 13.30 8.63 36.56
C ARG A 77 14.62 9.40 36.49
N ASP A 78 15.44 9.14 35.48
CA ASP A 78 16.70 9.83 35.22
C ASP A 78 16.52 11.15 34.42
N GLY A 79 15.27 11.54 34.16
CA GLY A 79 14.93 12.75 33.41
C GLY A 79 14.97 12.57 31.88
N ARG A 80 15.26 11.38 31.36
CA ARG A 80 15.23 11.11 29.91
C ARG A 80 13.80 10.96 29.41
N THR A 81 13.55 11.46 28.22
CA THR A 81 12.29 11.24 27.52
C THR A 81 12.41 9.98 26.66
N ARG A 82 11.47 9.04 26.85
CA ARG A 82 11.30 7.84 26.02
C ARG A 82 9.94 7.87 25.34
N THR A 83 9.93 7.62 24.04
CA THR A 83 8.69 7.42 23.29
C THR A 83 8.25 5.96 23.40
N VAL A 84 6.99 5.74 23.78
CA VAL A 84 6.33 4.44 23.82
C VAL A 84 5.09 4.49 22.95
N PHE A 85 4.86 3.47 22.13
CA PHE A 85 3.63 3.35 21.36
C PHE A 85 2.64 2.47 22.11
N THR A 86 1.47 3.02 22.46
CA THR A 86 0.42 2.29 23.15
C THR A 86 -0.77 2.05 22.22
N THR A 87 -1.19 0.80 22.15
CA THR A 87 -2.47 0.40 21.57
C THR A 87 -3.48 0.29 22.70
N GLY A 88 -4.75 0.63 22.48
CA GLY A 88 -5.76 0.35 23.51
C GLY A 88 -6.06 1.52 24.46
N TRP A 89 -5.54 2.73 24.21
CA TRP A 89 -5.89 3.92 24.99
C TRP A 89 -7.26 4.49 24.61
N LEU A 90 -8.05 4.97 25.58
CA LEU A 90 -9.41 5.48 25.32
C LEU A 90 -9.36 6.72 24.41
N GLY A 91 -10.06 6.70 23.28
CA GLY A 91 -10.06 7.79 22.29
C GLY A 91 -8.90 7.76 21.28
N ALA A 92 -7.98 6.80 21.39
CA ALA A 92 -6.91 6.60 20.41
C ALA A 92 -7.38 5.79 19.19
N PRO A 93 -6.87 6.08 17.98
CA PRO A 93 -7.02 5.19 16.84
C PRO A 93 -6.35 3.83 17.14
N ARG A 94 -7.01 2.75 16.73
CA ARG A 94 -6.58 1.37 16.98
C ARG A 94 -6.84 0.50 15.75
N GLY A 95 -6.08 -0.60 15.66
CA GLY A 95 -6.25 -1.60 14.62
C GLY A 95 -5.59 -1.16 13.31
N VAL A 96 -5.90 -1.89 12.24
CA VAL A 96 -5.28 -1.68 10.93
C VAL A 96 -6.28 -1.07 9.96
N THR A 97 -5.92 0.07 9.36
CA THR A 97 -6.65 0.63 8.22
C THR A 97 -6.03 0.14 6.92
N TRP A 98 -6.88 -0.36 6.02
CA TRP A 98 -6.47 -0.86 4.70
C TRP A 98 -7.06 0.01 3.60
N TYR A 99 -6.25 0.36 2.59
CA TYR A 99 -6.70 1.11 1.41
C TYR A 99 -5.77 0.87 0.22
N LEU A 100 -6.26 1.15 -0.99
CA LEU A 100 -5.43 1.22 -2.19
C LEU A 100 -4.95 2.66 -2.39
N HIS A 101 -3.69 2.82 -2.79
CA HIS A 101 -3.11 4.12 -3.13
C HIS A 101 -2.42 4.03 -4.50
N PRO A 102 -2.54 5.05 -5.38
CA PRO A 102 -1.82 5.11 -6.65
C PRO A 102 -0.33 4.82 -6.47
N ALA A 103 0.22 4.07 -7.41
CA ALA A 103 1.62 3.67 -7.43
C ALA A 103 2.25 3.97 -8.79
N VAL A 104 3.56 4.14 -8.80
CA VAL A 104 4.37 4.35 -9.99
C VAL A 104 5.45 3.28 -10.07
N HIS A 105 5.77 2.83 -11.29
CA HIS A 105 6.86 1.91 -11.54
C HIS A 105 8.13 2.69 -11.90
N ASP A 106 9.16 2.58 -11.07
CA ASP A 106 10.51 3.04 -11.36
C ASP A 106 11.21 1.94 -12.17
N ALA A 107 11.13 2.04 -13.49
CA ALA A 107 11.68 1.04 -14.41
C ALA A 107 13.22 0.96 -14.38
N GLU A 108 13.91 2.04 -13.99
CA GLU A 108 15.38 2.03 -13.88
C GLU A 108 15.82 1.17 -12.69
N ARG A 109 15.06 1.22 -11.60
CA ARG A 109 15.37 0.48 -10.36
C ARG A 109 14.60 -0.83 -10.23
N GLY A 110 13.58 -1.06 -11.05
CA GLY A 110 12.69 -2.21 -10.97
C GLY A 110 11.86 -2.21 -9.68
N LEU A 111 11.47 -1.02 -9.19
CA LEU A 111 10.78 -0.83 -7.92
C LEU A 111 9.40 -0.18 -8.13
N TYR A 112 8.51 -0.37 -7.17
CA TYR A 112 7.26 0.38 -7.10
C TYR A 112 7.30 1.38 -5.94
N LEU A 113 6.76 2.56 -6.18
CA LEU A 113 6.68 3.65 -5.21
C LEU A 113 5.23 4.11 -5.12
N LEU A 114 4.79 4.55 -3.94
CA LEU A 114 3.54 5.30 -3.84
C LEU A 114 3.66 6.60 -4.64
N ASP A 115 2.65 6.92 -5.42
CA ASP A 115 2.65 8.12 -6.23
C ASP A 115 2.87 9.37 -5.35
N ALA A 116 3.89 10.14 -5.73
CA ALA A 116 4.34 11.34 -5.05
C ALA A 116 4.12 12.62 -5.89
N SER A 117 3.42 12.53 -7.02
CA SER A 117 3.06 13.67 -7.86
C SER A 117 1.99 14.53 -7.17
N GLU A 118 0.94 13.90 -6.64
CA GLU A 118 -0.19 14.57 -6.00
C GLU A 118 -0.47 14.08 -4.57
N ARG A 119 -1.38 14.75 -3.87
CA ARG A 119 -1.91 14.29 -2.59
C ARG A 119 -3.27 13.67 -2.84
N PHE A 120 -3.45 12.44 -2.39
CA PHE A 120 -4.70 11.73 -2.61
C PHE A 120 -5.48 11.52 -1.32
N ALA A 121 -6.77 11.85 -1.36
CA ALA A 121 -7.76 11.47 -0.37
C ALA A 121 -8.53 10.23 -0.81
N ALA A 122 -9.22 9.60 0.15
CA ALA A 122 -10.17 8.53 -0.13
C ALA A 122 -11.29 9.05 -1.06
N SER A 123 -11.51 8.37 -2.18
CA SER A 123 -12.67 8.59 -3.03
C SER A 123 -13.89 7.85 -2.48
N ALA A 124 -15.04 8.05 -3.12
CA ALA A 124 -16.26 7.29 -2.81
C ALA A 124 -16.13 5.79 -3.15
N SER A 125 -15.05 5.41 -3.83
CA SER A 125 -14.88 4.09 -4.43
C SER A 125 -14.33 3.07 -3.44
N ALA A 126 -14.74 1.83 -3.64
CA ALA A 126 -14.25 0.69 -2.88
C ALA A 126 -14.05 -0.50 -3.83
N VAL A 127 -12.87 -1.10 -3.75
CA VAL A 127 -12.40 -2.13 -4.66
C VAL A 127 -12.34 -3.46 -3.93
N GLU A 128 -12.77 -4.52 -4.60
CA GLU A 128 -12.63 -5.89 -4.12
C GLU A 128 -11.17 -6.31 -4.20
N ILE A 129 -10.65 -6.85 -3.09
CA ILE A 129 -9.28 -7.31 -3.00
C ILE A 129 -9.21 -8.73 -3.59
N PRO A 130 -8.41 -8.95 -4.67
CA PRO A 130 -8.20 -10.28 -5.19
C PRO A 130 -7.68 -11.23 -4.10
N ALA A 131 -8.20 -12.46 -4.07
CA ALA A 131 -7.81 -13.44 -3.06
C ALA A 131 -6.29 -13.69 -3.01
N ALA A 132 -5.60 -13.54 -4.15
CA ALA A 132 -4.15 -13.64 -4.21
C ALA A 132 -3.44 -12.49 -3.46
N VAL A 133 -3.92 -11.25 -3.59
CA VAL A 133 -3.45 -10.09 -2.82
C VAL A 133 -3.68 -10.32 -1.32
N ALA A 134 -4.89 -10.74 -0.94
CA ALA A 134 -5.22 -11.03 0.46
C ALA A 134 -4.31 -12.12 1.05
N ARG A 135 -4.02 -13.18 0.29
CA ARG A 135 -3.06 -14.23 0.72
C ARG A 135 -1.64 -13.70 0.85
N ALA A 136 -1.18 -12.88 -0.09
CA ALA A 136 0.16 -12.30 -0.06
C ALA A 136 0.33 -11.35 1.15
N ALA A 137 -0.68 -10.53 1.46
CA ALA A 137 -0.64 -9.61 2.59
C ALA A 137 -0.79 -10.31 3.96
N ARG A 138 -1.35 -11.53 4.04
CA ARG A 138 -1.41 -12.31 5.30
C ARG A 138 -0.03 -12.56 5.90
N SER A 139 1.03 -12.67 5.08
CA SER A 139 2.39 -12.89 5.60
C SER A 139 2.92 -11.71 6.41
N TRP A 140 2.26 -10.55 6.39
CA TRP A 140 2.63 -9.40 7.21
C TRP A 140 2.18 -9.52 8.67
N GLY A 141 1.31 -10.49 9.01
CA GLY A 141 0.87 -10.69 10.39
C GLY A 141 -0.07 -9.61 10.93
N LEU A 142 -0.66 -8.78 10.06
CA LEU A 142 -1.51 -7.63 10.42
C LEU A 142 -3.01 -7.97 10.55
N GLY A 143 -3.34 -9.26 10.65
CA GLY A 143 -4.71 -9.74 10.65
C GLY A 143 -5.31 -9.94 9.25
N ALA A 144 -6.64 -10.04 9.18
CA ALA A 144 -7.34 -10.29 7.93
C ALA A 144 -7.45 -9.00 7.10
N VAL A 145 -7.04 -9.08 5.83
CA VAL A 145 -7.31 -8.03 4.85
C VAL A 145 -8.81 -8.00 4.57
N PRO A 146 -9.48 -6.84 4.63
CA PRO A 146 -10.87 -6.71 4.24
C PRO A 146 -11.10 -7.15 2.79
N GLU A 147 -12.25 -7.75 2.51
CA GLU A 147 -12.65 -8.12 1.14
C GLU A 147 -12.77 -6.91 0.22
N ARG A 148 -13.14 -5.75 0.78
CA ARG A 148 -13.24 -4.48 0.07
C ARG A 148 -12.50 -3.38 0.83
N VAL A 149 -11.74 -2.58 0.10
CA VAL A 149 -11.00 -1.44 0.67
C VAL A 149 -11.30 -0.17 -0.11
N ARG A 150 -11.17 0.98 0.57
CA ARG A 150 -11.28 2.29 -0.07
C ARG A 150 -10.08 2.55 -1.00
N VAL A 151 -10.29 3.40 -2.00
CA VAL A 151 -9.23 3.85 -2.91
C VAL A 151 -8.90 5.30 -2.61
N HIS A 152 -7.63 5.60 -2.39
CA HIS A 152 -7.13 6.95 -2.17
C HIS A 152 -6.63 7.51 -3.49
N ASN A 153 -7.53 7.86 -4.40
CA ASN A 153 -7.22 8.39 -5.74
C ASN A 153 -7.91 9.73 -6.05
N PHE A 154 -8.54 10.38 -5.06
CA PHE A 154 -9.13 11.70 -5.26
C PHE A 154 -8.07 12.78 -4.99
N PRO A 155 -7.69 13.61 -5.98
CA PRO A 155 -6.65 14.61 -5.80
C PRO A 155 -7.11 15.76 -4.90
N LEU A 156 -6.19 16.27 -4.08
CA LEU A 156 -6.40 17.39 -3.13
C LEU A 156 -5.72 18.68 -3.57
#